data_AF-A0A9W6VB37-F1
#
_entry.id   AF-A0A9W6VB37-F1
#
_cell.length_a   1.000
_cell.length_b   1.000
_cell.length_c   1.000
_cell.angle_alpha   90.00
_cell.angle_beta   90.00
_cell.angle_gamma   90.00
#
_symmetry.space_group_name_H-M   'P 1'
#
loop_
_entity.id
_entity.type
_entity.pdbx_description
1 polymer ?
#
loop_
_entity_poly.entity_id
_entity_poly.type
_entity_poly.pdbx_seq_one_letter_code
_entity_poly.pdbx_strand_id
1 'polypeptide(L)'
;MTIFSERVAALRAAAQDGDAGAAREYGRLLSLLPDGNLAEDGPFWAGEPWLRAAVTAHPDDTLARTLLGSLLVTQTAAWRNLLDIVAVAPGAEEEEIESANTRRREEAEGLLGGVLREDPEAPTPKACLAALAEVFDERDYPESDFPYDYHLVRTELWSGSVCTTLRLVVTDPEELRWACDYWLANYDEFVGPLTLTSYSRGKEIGAVDLLDGSDAIDWEAVAIPPLTGVPLPPGHPAPQWRVYYGFTVEVSP
;
A
#
# COMPACT_ATOMS: atom_id res chain seq x y z
N MET A 1 -10.04 -18.94 7.84
CA MET A 1 -10.00 -17.53 8.26
C MET A 1 -9.56 -17.32 9.71
N THR A 2 -9.99 -18.14 10.68
CA THR A 2 -9.67 -17.94 12.12
C THR A 2 -8.17 -17.90 12.45
N ILE A 3 -7.35 -18.76 11.85
CA ILE A 3 -5.91 -18.88 12.16
C ILE A 3 -5.12 -17.62 11.77
N PHE A 4 -5.40 -17.03 10.59
CA PHE A 4 -4.70 -15.82 10.16
C PHE A 4 -5.08 -14.64 11.06
N SER A 5 -6.36 -14.48 11.40
CA SER A 5 -6.81 -13.45 12.34
C SER A 5 -6.21 -13.62 13.74
N GLU A 6 -6.04 -14.86 14.22
CA GLU A 6 -5.32 -15.15 15.47
C GLU A 6 -3.85 -14.74 15.41
N ARG A 7 -3.16 -15.00 14.29
CA ARG A 7 -1.78 -14.53 14.07
C ARG A 7 -1.70 -13.00 14.11
N VAL A 8 -2.62 -12.30 13.44
CA VAL A 8 -2.69 -10.82 13.46
C VAL A 8 -2.90 -10.31 14.89
N ALA A 9 -3.79 -10.94 15.66
CA ALA A 9 -4.03 -10.57 17.05
C ALA A 9 -2.80 -10.81 17.95
N ALA A 10 -2.09 -11.92 17.74
CA ALA A 10 -0.85 -12.22 18.48
C ALA A 10 0.27 -11.21 18.14
N LEU A 11 0.42 -10.84 16.88
CA LEU A 11 1.35 -9.80 16.44
C LEU A 11 1.04 -8.45 17.08
N ARG A 12 -0.24 -8.07 17.12
CA ARG A 12 -0.69 -6.86 17.81
C ARG A 12 -0.29 -6.86 19.27
N ALA A 13 -0.57 -7.94 20.00
CA ALA A 13 -0.25 -8.04 21.43
C ALA A 13 1.26 -7.92 21.68
N ALA A 14 2.08 -8.67 20.92
CA ALA A 14 3.54 -8.60 21.06
C ALA A 14 4.10 -7.21 20.70
N ALA A 15 3.55 -6.55 19.67
CA ALA A 15 3.93 -5.19 19.31
C ALA A 15 3.57 -4.19 20.42
N GLN A 16 2.41 -4.34 21.07
CA GLN A 16 2.00 -3.54 22.23
C GLN A 16 2.93 -3.75 23.44
N ASP A 17 3.48 -4.95 23.58
CA ASP A 17 4.48 -5.27 24.61
C ASP A 17 5.90 -4.80 24.25
N GLY A 18 6.08 -4.14 23.10
CA GLY A 18 7.33 -3.52 22.67
C GLY A 18 8.23 -4.41 21.81
N ASP A 19 7.75 -5.56 21.32
CA ASP A 19 8.50 -6.37 20.36
C ASP A 19 8.58 -5.66 19.00
N ALA A 20 9.80 -5.24 18.63
CA ALA A 20 10.06 -4.51 17.40
C ALA A 20 9.82 -5.34 16.13
N GLY A 21 10.08 -6.65 16.17
CA GLY A 21 9.84 -7.55 15.05
C GLY A 21 8.35 -7.75 14.80
N ALA A 22 7.57 -7.87 15.88
CA ALA A 22 6.12 -7.91 15.83
C ALA A 22 5.54 -6.58 15.38
N ALA A 23 6.05 -5.44 15.86
CA ALA A 23 5.63 -4.11 15.40
C ALA A 23 5.88 -3.93 13.90
N ARG A 24 7.03 -4.38 13.39
CA ARG A 24 7.36 -4.35 11.97
C ARG A 24 6.37 -5.17 11.14
N GLU A 25 6.14 -6.42 11.53
CA GLU A 25 5.26 -7.33 10.79
C GLU A 25 3.78 -6.93 10.89
N TYR A 26 3.34 -6.48 12.06
CA TYR A 26 1.99 -5.94 12.25
C TYR A 26 1.79 -4.66 11.44
N GLY A 27 2.76 -3.75 11.45
CA GLY A 27 2.75 -2.54 10.62
C GLY A 27 2.66 -2.86 9.13
N ARG A 28 3.42 -3.84 8.64
CA ARG A 28 3.35 -4.33 7.26
C ARG A 28 1.95 -4.84 6.89
N LEU A 29 1.33 -5.64 7.76
CA LEU A 29 -0.01 -6.17 7.52
C LEU A 29 -1.06 -5.06 7.51
N LEU A 30 -0.94 -4.09 8.42
CA LEU A 30 -1.83 -2.93 8.45
C LEU A 30 -1.67 -2.01 7.23
N SER A 31 -0.52 -2.03 6.55
CA SER A 31 -0.36 -1.33 5.26
C SER A 31 -1.19 -1.96 4.12
N LEU A 32 -1.78 -3.15 4.30
CA LEU A 32 -2.73 -3.76 3.36
C LEU A 32 -4.16 -3.22 3.53
N LEU A 33 -4.42 -2.47 4.58
CA LEU A 33 -5.74 -1.98 4.93
C LEU A 33 -5.85 -0.47 4.67
N PRO A 34 -7.01 0.03 4.21
CA PRO A 34 -7.37 1.41 4.45
C PRO A 34 -7.44 1.67 5.96
N ASP A 35 -7.24 2.90 6.39
CA ASP A 35 -7.61 3.33 7.74
C ASP A 35 -8.53 4.55 7.65
N GLY A 36 -9.51 4.59 8.56
CA GLY A 36 -10.46 5.68 8.73
C GLY A 36 -11.48 5.87 7.58
N ASN A 37 -12.48 6.71 7.82
CA ASN A 37 -13.37 7.17 6.75
C ASN A 37 -12.57 8.12 5.83
N LEU A 38 -12.30 7.71 4.59
CA LEU A 38 -11.53 8.48 3.61
C LEU A 38 -12.09 9.90 3.39
N ALA A 39 -13.39 10.10 3.60
CA ALA A 39 -14.06 11.39 3.42
C ALA A 39 -13.94 12.34 4.62
N GLU A 40 -13.71 11.84 5.84
CA GLU A 40 -13.72 12.65 7.07
C GLU A 40 -12.32 12.82 7.68
N ASP A 41 -11.48 11.80 7.63
CA ASP A 41 -10.20 11.76 8.35
C ASP A 41 -8.97 11.88 7.44
N GLY A 42 -9.17 11.89 6.13
CA GLY A 42 -8.11 11.73 5.13
C GLY A 42 -7.52 10.31 5.13
N PRO A 43 -6.61 9.98 4.20
CA PRO A 43 -5.97 8.67 4.21
C PRO A 43 -5.09 8.56 5.45
N PHE A 44 -5.54 7.77 6.43
CA PHE A 44 -4.69 7.32 7.52
C PHE A 44 -4.12 5.96 7.12
N TRP A 45 -2.86 5.70 7.49
CA TRP A 45 -2.22 4.42 7.24
C TRP A 45 -1.91 3.78 8.57
N ALA A 46 -2.80 2.87 9.00
CA ALA A 46 -2.75 2.18 10.29
C ALA A 46 -1.39 1.56 10.63
N GLY A 47 -0.61 1.19 9.60
CA GLY A 47 0.71 0.60 9.75
C GLY A 47 1.82 1.58 10.17
N GLU A 48 1.69 2.88 9.88
CA GLU A 48 2.76 3.86 10.08
C GLU A 48 3.25 3.92 11.54
N PRO A 49 2.38 4.04 12.57
CA PRO A 49 2.84 4.12 13.95
C PRO A 49 3.68 2.91 14.39
N TRP A 50 3.34 1.72 13.88
CA TRP A 50 4.02 0.47 14.20
C TRP A 50 5.36 0.34 13.49
N LEU A 51 5.43 0.75 12.21
CA LEU A 51 6.69 0.79 11.48
C LEU A 51 7.65 1.83 12.06
N ARG A 52 7.13 2.99 12.50
CA ARG A 52 7.92 3.99 13.24
C ARG A 52 8.44 3.43 14.57
N ALA A 53 7.61 2.72 15.33
CA ALA A 53 8.04 2.07 16.57
C ALA A 53 9.15 1.03 16.32
N ALA A 54 9.02 0.23 15.26
CA ALA A 54 10.04 -0.75 14.88
C ALA A 54 11.37 -0.08 14.50
N VAL A 55 11.35 0.97 13.66
CA VAL A 55 12.56 1.74 13.29
C VAL A 55 13.17 2.43 14.51
N THR A 56 12.36 2.94 15.44
CA THR A 56 12.85 3.59 16.66
C THR A 56 13.54 2.59 17.59
N ALA A 57 12.97 1.40 17.76
CA ALA A 57 13.54 0.36 18.60
C ALA A 57 14.80 -0.26 17.99
N HIS A 58 14.83 -0.44 16.66
CA HIS A 58 15.96 -1.00 15.91
C HIS A 58 16.29 -0.15 14.67
N PRO A 59 17.04 0.94 14.83
CA PRO A 59 17.38 1.84 13.72
C PRO A 59 18.15 1.20 12.57
N ASP A 60 18.86 0.10 12.84
CA ASP A 60 19.64 -0.64 11.85
C ASP A 60 18.81 -1.70 11.10
N ASP A 61 17.55 -1.95 11.48
CA ASP A 61 16.67 -2.90 10.76
C ASP A 61 16.35 -2.36 9.36
N THR A 62 17.03 -2.91 8.36
CA THR A 62 16.89 -2.51 6.95
C THR A 62 15.48 -2.78 6.42
N LEU A 63 14.80 -3.82 6.89
CA LEU A 63 13.45 -4.15 6.47
C LEU A 63 12.45 -3.17 7.07
N ALA A 64 12.57 -2.82 8.35
CA ALA A 64 11.72 -1.82 8.98
C ALA A 64 11.87 -0.44 8.30
N ARG A 65 13.12 -0.02 8.03
CA ARG A 65 13.41 1.22 7.30
C ARG A 65 12.85 1.20 5.87
N THR A 66 12.98 0.07 5.16
CA THR A 66 12.45 -0.10 3.80
C THR A 66 10.92 -0.03 3.78
N LEU A 67 10.26 -0.72 4.72
CA LEU A 67 8.79 -0.73 4.83
C LEU A 67 8.25 0.67 5.18
N LEU A 68 8.83 1.35 6.18
CA LEU A 68 8.43 2.70 6.55
C LEU A 68 8.68 3.68 5.40
N GLY A 69 9.87 3.64 4.79
CA GLY A 69 10.21 4.50 3.66
C GLY A 69 9.27 4.29 2.47
N SER A 70 8.95 3.05 2.13
CA SER A 70 7.98 2.73 1.07
C SER A 70 6.57 3.22 1.39
N LEU A 71 6.12 3.01 2.63
CA LEU A 71 4.83 3.52 3.08
C LEU A 71 4.77 5.04 2.89
N LEU A 72 5.78 5.78 3.35
CA LEU A 72 5.86 7.23 3.20
C LEU A 72 5.84 7.68 1.72
N VAL A 73 6.52 6.98 0.82
CA VAL A 73 6.43 7.23 -0.63
C VAL A 73 4.99 7.07 -1.13
N THR A 74 4.30 6.01 -0.70
CA THR A 74 2.88 5.76 -1.03
C THR A 74 1.99 6.89 -0.54
N GLN A 75 2.16 7.31 0.71
CA GLN A 75 1.38 8.42 1.29
C GLN A 75 1.58 9.70 0.50
N THR A 76 2.83 9.95 0.15
CA THR A 76 3.22 11.16 -0.55
C THR A 76 2.66 11.22 -1.96
N ALA A 77 2.62 10.10 -2.67
CA ALA A 77 1.97 9.99 -3.98
C ALA A 77 0.45 10.21 -3.88
N ALA A 78 -0.21 9.61 -2.86
CA ALA A 78 -1.65 9.76 -2.65
C ALA A 78 -2.05 11.21 -2.33
N TRP A 79 -1.33 11.87 -1.40
CA TRP A 79 -1.58 13.27 -1.08
C TRP A 79 -1.33 14.20 -2.27
N ARG A 80 -0.29 13.93 -3.07
CA ARG A 80 -0.03 14.72 -4.26
C ARG A 80 -1.18 14.60 -5.27
N ASN A 81 -1.63 13.38 -5.52
CA ASN A 81 -2.77 13.13 -6.41
C ASN A 81 -4.05 13.81 -5.91
N LEU A 82 -4.33 13.77 -4.60
CA LEU A 82 -5.49 14.45 -4.03
C LEU A 82 -5.42 15.98 -4.23
N LEU A 83 -4.26 16.60 -3.99
CA LEU A 83 -4.04 18.04 -4.20
C LEU A 83 -4.19 18.45 -5.67
N ASP A 84 -3.78 17.60 -6.61
CA ASP A 84 -3.90 17.90 -8.05
C ASP A 84 -5.37 17.86 -8.54
N ILE A 85 -6.26 17.12 -7.86
CA ILE A 85 -7.66 16.91 -8.26
C ILE A 85 -8.66 17.73 -7.43
N VAL A 86 -8.55 17.67 -6.12
CA VAL A 86 -9.39 18.47 -5.23
C VAL A 86 -8.84 19.87 -5.33
N ALA A 87 -9.60 20.78 -5.92
CA ALA A 87 -9.33 22.21 -5.84
C ALA A 87 -9.46 22.64 -4.38
N VAL A 88 -8.47 22.30 -3.54
CA VAL A 88 -8.31 22.86 -2.21
C VAL A 88 -8.17 24.36 -2.45
N ALA A 89 -9.13 25.14 -1.93
CA ALA A 89 -9.08 26.57 -2.11
C ALA A 89 -7.74 27.07 -1.53
N PRO A 90 -6.96 27.87 -2.28
CA PRO A 90 -5.67 28.32 -1.80
C PRO A 90 -5.78 28.94 -0.41
N GLY A 91 -5.02 28.42 0.54
CA GLY A 91 -5.17 28.76 1.96
C GLY A 91 -4.27 27.94 2.87
N ALA A 92 -4.43 28.16 4.19
CA ALA A 92 -3.59 27.55 5.22
C ALA A 92 -3.62 26.01 5.20
N GLU A 93 -4.75 25.40 4.82
CA GLU A 93 -4.90 23.95 4.74
C GLU A 93 -4.03 23.33 3.62
N GLU A 94 -3.92 23.99 2.46
CA GLU A 94 -3.05 23.54 1.37
C GLU A 94 -1.57 23.61 1.80
N GLU A 95 -1.14 24.73 2.39
CA GLU A 95 0.24 24.91 2.87
C GLU A 95 0.63 23.88 3.94
N GLU A 96 -0.30 23.52 4.83
CA GLU A 96 -0.09 22.51 5.85
C GLU A 96 0.08 21.11 5.26
N ILE A 97 -0.75 20.74 4.27
CA ILE A 97 -0.65 19.46 3.56
C ILE A 97 0.66 19.39 2.79
N GLU A 98 1.03 20.44 2.06
CA GLU A 98 2.31 20.51 1.32
C GLU A 98 3.52 20.40 2.25
N SER A 99 3.50 21.10 3.39
CA SER A 99 4.55 21.02 4.40
C SER A 99 4.66 19.63 5.01
N ALA A 100 3.53 19.00 5.33
CA ALA A 100 3.50 17.63 5.83
C ALA A 100 4.01 16.64 4.76
N ASN A 101 3.66 16.84 3.50
CA ASN A 101 4.11 15.99 2.40
C ASN A 101 5.62 16.12 2.14
N THR A 102 6.16 17.34 2.24
CA THR A 102 7.61 17.61 2.14
C THR A 102 8.37 16.86 3.23
N ARG A 103 7.92 16.91 4.49
CA ARG A 103 8.55 16.17 5.58
C ARG A 103 8.55 14.66 5.36
N ARG A 104 7.44 14.10 4.86
CA ARG A 104 7.35 12.66 4.53
C ARG A 104 8.32 12.26 3.42
N ARG A 105 8.44 13.10 2.38
CA ARG A 105 9.40 12.91 1.28
C ARG A 105 10.83 12.87 1.82
N GLU A 106 11.25 13.89 2.57
CA GLU A 106 12.62 13.97 3.12
C GLU A 106 12.93 12.77 4.03
N GLU A 107 11.96 12.35 4.84
CA GLU A 107 12.10 11.17 5.69
C GLU A 107 12.24 9.87 4.86
N ALA A 108 11.41 9.68 3.84
CA ALA A 108 11.49 8.53 2.94
C ALA A 108 12.86 8.46 2.24
N GLU A 109 13.33 9.59 1.71
CA GLU A 109 14.66 9.71 1.10
C GLU A 109 15.78 9.34 2.09
N GLY A 110 15.69 9.82 3.33
CA GLY A 110 16.64 9.50 4.39
C GLY A 110 16.68 8.02 4.76
N LEU A 111 15.51 7.39 4.94
CA LEU A 111 15.39 5.97 5.29
C LEU A 111 15.89 5.06 4.17
N LEU A 112 15.38 5.24 2.95
CA LEU A 112 15.69 4.40 1.80
C LEU A 112 17.13 4.62 1.31
N GLY A 113 17.59 5.88 1.29
CA GLY A 113 18.98 6.22 1.01
C GLY A 113 19.95 5.66 2.06
N GLY A 114 19.50 5.54 3.32
CA GLY A 114 20.24 4.84 4.36
C GLY A 114 20.46 3.36 4.04
N VAL A 115 19.41 2.65 3.64
CA VAL A 115 19.50 1.25 3.23
C VAL A 115 20.43 1.09 2.01
N LEU A 116 20.33 1.97 1.01
CA LEU A 116 21.18 1.90 -0.18
C LEU A 116 22.67 2.20 0.07
N ARG A 117 22.99 2.93 1.14
CA ARG A 117 24.40 3.11 1.56
C ARG A 117 24.99 1.81 2.11
N GLU A 118 24.17 0.95 2.71
CA GLU A 118 24.57 -0.34 3.27
C GLU A 118 24.54 -1.45 2.21
N ASP A 119 23.51 -1.47 1.37
CA ASP A 119 23.35 -2.36 0.22
C ASP A 119 22.94 -1.56 -1.03
N PRO A 120 23.92 -1.15 -1.86
CA PRO A 120 23.66 -0.39 -3.07
C PRO A 120 22.84 -1.15 -4.12
N GLU A 121 22.63 -2.46 -3.99
CA GLU A 121 21.87 -3.29 -4.92
C GLU A 121 20.49 -3.68 -4.40
N ALA A 122 20.07 -3.17 -3.23
CA ALA A 122 18.74 -3.42 -2.68
C ALA A 122 17.64 -2.93 -3.65
N PRO A 123 16.79 -3.84 -4.20
CA PRO A 123 15.87 -3.49 -5.29
C PRO A 123 14.72 -2.59 -4.83
N THR A 124 14.10 -2.88 -3.68
CA THR A 124 12.96 -2.11 -3.17
C THR A 124 13.31 -0.65 -2.90
N PRO A 125 14.38 -0.29 -2.16
CA PRO A 125 14.75 1.11 -1.99
C PRO A 125 15.05 1.85 -3.29
N LYS A 126 15.72 1.21 -4.27
CA LYS A 126 15.93 1.80 -5.61
C LYS A 126 14.59 2.12 -6.29
N ALA A 127 13.69 1.15 -6.30
CA ALA A 127 12.38 1.27 -6.94
C ALA A 127 11.50 2.33 -6.26
N CYS A 128 11.50 2.41 -4.94
CA CYS A 128 10.76 3.43 -4.18
C CYS A 128 11.29 4.84 -4.45
N LEU A 129 12.61 5.04 -4.45
CA LEU A 129 13.20 6.36 -4.74
C LEU A 129 12.96 6.78 -6.20
N ALA A 130 12.95 5.84 -7.14
CA ALA A 130 12.56 6.12 -8.52
C ALA A 130 11.09 6.55 -8.61
N ALA A 131 10.18 5.88 -7.89
CA ALA A 131 8.76 6.24 -7.83
C ALA A 131 8.55 7.63 -7.23
N LEU A 132 9.27 7.95 -6.15
CA LEU A 132 9.22 9.26 -5.52
C LEU A 132 9.70 10.38 -6.46
N ALA A 133 10.75 10.11 -7.25
CA ALA A 133 11.24 11.05 -8.26
C ALA A 133 10.25 11.24 -9.43
N GLU A 134 9.49 10.23 -9.83
CA GLU A 134 8.42 10.38 -10.83
C GLU A 134 7.34 11.35 -10.34
N VAL A 135 6.93 11.23 -9.08
CA VAL A 135 5.85 12.04 -8.49
C VAL A 135 6.20 13.53 -8.41
N PHE A 136 7.45 13.89 -8.12
CA PHE A 136 7.84 15.30 -7.90
C PHE A 136 8.77 15.91 -8.94
N ASP A 137 9.61 15.10 -9.57
CA ASP A 137 10.61 15.59 -10.50
C ASP A 137 10.19 15.35 -11.96
N GLU A 138 8.95 14.86 -12.19
CA GLU A 138 8.39 14.51 -13.50
C GLU A 138 9.32 13.60 -14.33
N ARG A 139 10.11 12.76 -13.65
CA ARG A 139 11.01 11.82 -14.30
C ARG A 139 10.25 10.55 -14.64
N ASP A 140 10.47 10.02 -15.83
CA ASP A 140 9.89 8.72 -16.19
C ASP A 140 10.35 7.64 -15.21
N TYR A 141 9.39 6.87 -14.68
CA TYR A 141 9.71 5.65 -13.95
C TYR A 141 10.46 4.70 -14.88
N PRO A 142 11.58 4.10 -14.45
CA PRO A 142 12.33 3.22 -15.32
C PRO A 142 11.47 2.00 -15.68
N GLU A 143 11.01 1.94 -16.93
CA GLU A 143 10.43 0.74 -17.55
C GLU A 143 11.54 -0.32 -17.66
N SER A 144 11.75 -1.05 -16.57
CA SER A 144 12.68 -2.18 -16.50
C SER A 144 11.92 -3.50 -16.61
N ASP A 145 12.64 -4.58 -16.91
CA ASP A 145 12.12 -5.95 -16.80
C ASP A 145 11.67 -6.19 -15.36
N PHE A 146 10.37 -6.02 -15.10
CA PHE A 146 9.78 -6.24 -13.79
C PHE A 146 9.69 -7.74 -13.52
N PRO A 147 10.49 -8.31 -12.59
CA PRO A 147 10.66 -9.75 -12.48
C PRO A 147 9.62 -10.42 -11.57
N TYR A 148 8.73 -9.63 -10.98
CA TYR A 148 7.89 -10.07 -9.87
C TYR A 148 6.48 -10.47 -10.28
N ASP A 149 5.92 -11.36 -9.49
CA ASP A 149 4.55 -11.83 -9.54
C ASP A 149 3.76 -11.22 -8.36
N TYR A 150 2.51 -10.83 -8.60
CA TYR A 150 1.62 -10.25 -7.58
C TYR A 150 0.14 -10.36 -7.96
N HIS A 151 -0.72 -10.18 -6.97
CA HIS A 151 -2.15 -9.96 -7.11
C HIS A 151 -2.47 -8.48 -6.94
N LEU A 152 -3.41 -7.99 -7.73
CA LEU A 152 -4.00 -6.66 -7.63
C LEU A 152 -5.51 -6.83 -7.43
N VAL A 153 -6.02 -6.36 -6.31
CA VAL A 153 -7.46 -6.13 -6.15
C VAL A 153 -7.73 -4.67 -6.45
N ARG A 154 -8.77 -4.40 -7.23
CA ARG A 154 -9.20 -3.04 -7.60
C ARG A 154 -10.71 -2.89 -7.44
N THR A 155 -11.11 -1.72 -6.96
CA THR A 155 -12.50 -1.23 -7.02
C THR A 155 -12.51 0.26 -7.34
N GLU A 156 -13.61 0.72 -7.91
CA GLU A 156 -13.81 2.11 -8.30
C GLU A 156 -15.08 2.66 -7.65
N LEU A 157 -14.93 3.83 -7.02
CA LEU A 157 -16.01 4.55 -6.36
C LEU A 157 -16.24 5.87 -7.07
N TRP A 158 -17.41 6.01 -7.69
CA TRP A 158 -17.77 7.20 -8.47
C TRP A 158 -18.61 8.17 -7.64
N SER A 159 -18.19 9.43 -7.58
CA SER A 159 -18.94 10.54 -7.00
C SER A 159 -18.98 11.71 -7.98
N GLY A 160 -20.07 11.84 -8.72
CA GLY A 160 -20.20 12.86 -9.78
C GLY A 160 -19.22 12.62 -10.92
N SER A 161 -18.32 13.58 -11.16
CA SER A 161 -17.24 13.52 -12.17
C SER A 161 -15.88 13.19 -11.55
N VAL A 162 -15.87 12.47 -10.44
CA VAL A 162 -14.65 12.07 -9.75
C VAL A 162 -14.75 10.57 -9.48
N CYS A 163 -13.72 9.83 -9.89
CA CYS A 163 -13.53 8.42 -9.59
C CYS A 163 -12.43 8.27 -8.54
N THR A 164 -12.74 7.61 -7.43
CA THR A 164 -11.75 7.15 -6.46
C THR A 164 -11.47 5.68 -6.73
N THR A 165 -10.26 5.39 -7.21
CA THR A 165 -9.79 4.02 -7.42
C THR A 165 -9.02 3.53 -6.22
N LEU A 166 -9.48 2.42 -5.65
CA LEU A 166 -8.87 1.76 -4.51
C LEU A 166 -8.18 0.50 -4.99
N ARG A 167 -6.96 0.29 -4.52
CA ARG A 167 -6.11 -0.81 -4.97
C ARG A 167 -5.43 -1.50 -3.80
N LEU A 168 -5.28 -2.82 -3.90
CA LEU A 168 -4.48 -3.63 -2.99
C LEU A 168 -3.54 -4.49 -3.81
N VAL A 169 -2.24 -4.34 -3.59
CA VAL A 169 -1.23 -5.24 -4.15
C VAL A 169 -0.68 -6.14 -3.06
N VAL A 170 -0.73 -7.45 -3.29
CA VAL A 170 -0.32 -8.48 -2.33
C VAL A 170 0.16 -9.72 -3.07
N THR A 171 0.93 -10.57 -2.40
CA THR A 171 1.44 -11.83 -2.97
C THR A 171 0.89 -13.06 -2.27
N ASP A 172 0.50 -12.93 -1.01
CA ASP A 172 -0.02 -14.02 -0.19
C ASP A 172 -1.56 -14.10 -0.29
N PRO A 173 -2.14 -15.25 -0.71
CA PRO A 173 -3.59 -15.40 -0.80
C PRO A 173 -4.33 -15.35 0.53
N GLU A 174 -3.70 -15.67 1.67
CA GLU A 174 -4.33 -15.51 2.99
C GLU A 174 -4.39 -14.03 3.38
N GLU A 175 -3.34 -13.26 3.10
CA GLU A 175 -3.32 -11.81 3.30
C GLU A 175 -4.36 -11.11 2.41
N LEU A 176 -4.49 -11.55 1.15
CA LEU A 176 -5.52 -11.07 0.23
C LEU A 176 -6.92 -11.29 0.80
N ARG A 177 -7.23 -12.53 1.22
CA ARG A 177 -8.54 -12.86 1.78
C ARG A 177 -8.84 -12.02 3.01
N TRP A 178 -7.90 -11.97 3.94
CA TRP A 178 -8.03 -11.20 5.17
C TRP A 178 -8.25 -9.71 4.92
N ALA A 179 -7.49 -9.09 4.01
CA ALA A 179 -7.64 -7.69 3.67
C ALA A 179 -8.99 -7.41 3.01
N CYS A 180 -9.38 -8.20 2.01
CA CYS A 180 -10.68 -8.04 1.34
C CYS A 180 -11.87 -8.24 2.30
N ASP A 181 -11.82 -9.23 3.19
CA ASP A 181 -12.85 -9.42 4.22
C ASP A 181 -12.91 -8.25 5.19
N TYR A 182 -11.75 -7.69 5.56
CA TYR A 182 -11.70 -6.49 6.39
C TYR A 182 -12.32 -5.29 5.69
N TRP A 183 -12.06 -5.09 4.40
CA TRP A 183 -12.61 -3.98 3.63
C TRP A 183 -14.14 -4.03 3.60
N LEU A 184 -14.70 -5.19 3.25
CA LEU A 184 -16.15 -5.39 3.18
C LEU A 184 -16.84 -5.26 4.55
N ALA A 185 -16.17 -5.66 5.63
CA ALA A 185 -16.75 -5.60 6.97
C ALA A 185 -16.71 -4.21 7.61
N ASN A 186 -15.80 -3.34 7.20
CA ASN A 186 -15.55 -2.06 7.88
C ASN A 186 -15.85 -0.82 7.01
N TYR A 187 -16.10 -1.01 5.72
CA TYR A 187 -16.31 0.10 4.81
C TYR A 187 -17.50 -0.12 3.91
N ASP A 188 -18.66 0.34 4.39
CA ASP A 188 -19.94 0.33 3.66
C ASP A 188 -19.89 1.12 2.34
N GLU A 189 -18.86 1.93 2.10
CA GLU A 189 -18.65 2.67 0.86
C GLU A 189 -18.04 1.81 -0.25
N PHE A 190 -17.47 0.63 0.08
CA PHE A 190 -16.85 -0.30 -0.86
C PHE A 190 -17.88 -1.25 -1.51
N VAL A 191 -19.05 -0.72 -1.90
CA VAL A 191 -20.13 -1.50 -2.55
C VAL A 191 -19.95 -1.63 -4.07
N GLY A 192 -18.81 -1.18 -4.60
CA GLY A 192 -18.46 -1.36 -6.01
C GLY A 192 -18.01 -2.80 -6.32
N PRO A 193 -17.99 -3.22 -7.60
CA PRO A 193 -17.42 -4.51 -7.98
C PRO A 193 -15.93 -4.57 -7.57
N LEU A 194 -15.53 -5.69 -6.95
CA LEU A 194 -14.11 -5.97 -6.67
C LEU A 194 -13.59 -6.93 -7.73
N THR A 195 -12.56 -6.53 -8.46
CA THR A 195 -11.88 -7.41 -9.42
C THR A 195 -10.48 -7.74 -8.90
N LEU A 196 -10.15 -9.02 -8.90
CA LEU A 196 -8.80 -9.55 -8.66
C LEU A 196 -8.13 -9.83 -9.99
N THR A 197 -7.03 -9.14 -10.28
CA THR A 197 -6.15 -9.42 -11.41
C THR A 197 -4.81 -9.94 -10.92
N SER A 198 -4.29 -11.00 -11.54
CA SER A 198 -3.00 -11.58 -11.21
C SER A 198 -1.98 -11.27 -12.30
N TYR A 199 -0.76 -10.94 -11.89
CA TYR A 199 0.32 -10.58 -12.78
C TYR A 199 1.53 -11.47 -12.56
N SER A 200 2.18 -11.87 -13.65
CA SER A 200 3.52 -12.44 -13.64
C SER A 200 4.44 -11.65 -14.53
N ARG A 201 5.53 -11.15 -13.94
CA ARG A 201 6.53 -10.31 -14.62
C ARG A 201 5.90 -9.15 -15.40
N GLY A 202 4.96 -8.46 -14.76
CA GLY A 202 4.21 -7.33 -15.33
C GLY A 202 3.16 -7.70 -16.38
N LYS A 203 2.97 -8.97 -16.71
CA LYS A 203 1.91 -9.44 -17.63
C LYS A 203 0.75 -10.02 -16.87
N GLU A 204 -0.47 -9.64 -17.25
CA GLU A 204 -1.68 -10.24 -16.72
C GLU A 204 -1.72 -11.74 -17.07
N ILE A 205 -1.96 -12.58 -16.05
CA ILE A 205 -2.08 -14.03 -16.18
C ILE A 205 -3.51 -14.53 -15.87
N GLY A 206 -4.38 -13.66 -15.37
CA GLY A 206 -5.79 -13.95 -15.16
C GLY A 206 -6.49 -12.88 -14.33
N ALA A 207 -7.81 -12.82 -14.47
CA ALA A 207 -8.68 -11.93 -13.70
C ALA A 207 -9.94 -12.69 -13.23
N VAL A 208 -10.43 -12.35 -12.05
CA VAL A 208 -11.62 -12.94 -11.42
C VAL A 208 -12.38 -11.82 -10.72
N ASP A 209 -13.70 -11.76 -10.92
CA ASP A 209 -14.56 -10.90 -10.13
C ASP A 209 -14.77 -11.53 -8.75
N LEU A 210 -14.36 -10.83 -7.70
CA LEU A 210 -14.50 -11.27 -6.30
C LEU A 210 -15.90 -10.97 -5.78
N LEU A 211 -16.51 -9.88 -6.24
CA LEU A 211 -17.81 -9.42 -5.81
C LEU A 211 -18.63 -8.96 -7.02
N ASP A 212 -19.79 -9.59 -7.23
CA ASP A 212 -20.81 -9.18 -8.21
C ASP A 212 -22.14 -8.90 -7.50
N GLY A 213 -22.16 -7.84 -6.70
CA GLY A 213 -23.36 -7.38 -5.98
C GLY A 213 -23.75 -8.19 -4.73
N SER A 214 -22.87 -9.03 -4.19
CA SER A 214 -23.03 -9.71 -2.90
C SER A 214 -22.42 -8.89 -1.75
N ASP A 215 -22.82 -9.17 -0.50
CA ASP A 215 -22.27 -8.49 0.70
C ASP A 215 -20.99 -9.17 1.23
N ALA A 216 -20.60 -10.30 0.65
CA ALA A 216 -19.43 -11.09 1.05
C ALA A 216 -18.87 -11.88 -0.13
N ILE A 217 -17.58 -12.20 -0.06
CA ILE A 217 -16.86 -13.02 -1.05
C ILE A 217 -16.95 -14.49 -0.67
N ASP A 218 -17.40 -15.34 -1.59
CA ASP A 218 -17.32 -16.80 -1.45
C ASP A 218 -15.92 -17.30 -1.84
N TRP A 219 -15.00 -17.30 -0.87
CA TRP A 219 -13.63 -17.74 -1.09
C TRP A 219 -13.48 -19.22 -1.48
N GLU A 220 -14.51 -20.05 -1.29
CA GLU A 220 -14.50 -21.44 -1.76
C GLU A 220 -14.79 -21.54 -3.27
N ALA A 221 -15.57 -20.60 -3.80
CA ALA A 221 -15.89 -20.49 -5.22
C ALA A 221 -14.84 -19.69 -6.02
N VAL A 222 -14.06 -18.82 -5.37
CA VAL A 222 -13.03 -17.99 -6.02
C VAL A 222 -11.75 -18.79 -6.25
N ALA A 223 -11.41 -19.01 -7.52
CA ALA A 223 -10.13 -19.59 -7.93
C ALA A 223 -9.05 -18.49 -8.10
N ILE A 224 -8.27 -18.26 -7.05
CA ILE A 224 -7.12 -17.33 -7.10
C ILE A 224 -6.01 -17.96 -7.98
N PRO A 225 -5.58 -17.32 -9.09
CA PRO A 225 -4.51 -17.84 -9.92
C PRO A 225 -3.20 -18.02 -9.11
N PRO A 226 -2.47 -19.14 -9.26
CA PRO A 226 -1.23 -19.31 -8.51
C PRO A 226 -0.12 -18.40 -9.05
N LEU A 227 0.60 -17.73 -8.15
CA LEU A 227 1.85 -17.04 -8.48
C LEU A 227 3.00 -18.05 -8.48
N THR A 228 3.67 -18.23 -9.62
CA THR A 228 4.68 -19.31 -9.80
C THR A 228 6.10 -18.78 -9.94
N GLY A 229 6.25 -17.47 -10.15
CA GLY A 229 7.52 -16.76 -10.25
C GLY A 229 8.00 -16.21 -8.91
N VAL A 230 8.76 -15.11 -8.98
CA VAL A 230 9.35 -14.46 -7.80
C VAL A 230 8.29 -13.52 -7.21
N PRO A 231 7.88 -13.68 -5.94
CA PRO A 231 6.88 -12.80 -5.36
C PRO A 231 7.42 -11.37 -5.24
N LEU A 232 6.55 -10.38 -5.50
CA LEU A 232 6.83 -8.98 -5.21
C LEU A 232 7.17 -8.78 -3.72
N PRO A 233 8.32 -8.17 -3.37
CA PRO A 233 8.67 -7.92 -1.99
C PRO A 233 7.71 -6.93 -1.33
N PRO A 234 7.39 -7.09 -0.03
CA PRO A 234 6.64 -6.09 0.71
C PRO A 234 7.27 -4.70 0.62
N GLY A 235 6.43 -3.69 0.39
CA GLY A 235 6.83 -2.31 0.15
C GLY A 235 7.46 -2.05 -1.23
N HIS A 236 7.57 -3.02 -2.13
CA HIS A 236 8.04 -2.73 -3.49
C HIS A 236 6.91 -2.10 -4.33
N PRO A 237 7.17 -1.01 -5.09
CA PRO A 237 6.18 -0.49 -6.04
C PRO A 237 5.94 -1.49 -7.19
N ALA A 238 4.70 -1.67 -7.58
CA ALA A 238 4.32 -2.36 -8.80
C ALA A 238 4.33 -1.35 -9.97
N PRO A 239 4.84 -1.73 -11.16
CA PRO A 239 5.12 -0.81 -12.26
C PRO A 239 3.84 -0.30 -12.93
N GLN A 240 2.73 -1.00 -12.72
CA GLN A 240 1.44 -0.55 -13.21
C GLN A 240 0.88 0.48 -12.22
N TRP A 241 0.78 1.73 -12.64
CA TRP A 241 -0.14 2.75 -12.09
C TRP A 241 0.16 3.30 -10.68
N ARG A 242 1.42 3.58 -10.33
CA ARG A 242 1.77 4.17 -9.03
C ARG A 242 1.25 3.34 -7.84
N VAL A 243 1.12 2.02 -8.04
CA VAL A 243 0.58 1.11 -7.02
C VAL A 243 1.74 0.54 -6.23
N TYR A 244 1.60 0.53 -4.91
CA TYR A 244 2.60 0.02 -3.99
C TYR A 244 2.09 -1.29 -3.40
N TYR A 245 3.00 -2.22 -3.07
CA TYR A 245 2.62 -3.38 -2.25
C TYR A 245 1.93 -2.89 -0.98
N GLY A 246 0.65 -3.25 -0.80
CA GLY A 246 -0.26 -2.67 0.17
C GLY A 246 -1.46 -1.99 -0.46
N PHE A 247 -2.19 -1.27 0.39
CA PHE A 247 -3.34 -0.46 0.00
C PHE A 247 -2.90 0.89 -0.56
N THR A 248 -3.50 1.29 -1.68
CA THR A 248 -3.32 2.62 -2.26
C THR A 248 -4.66 3.19 -2.74
N VAL A 249 -4.74 4.52 -2.73
CA VAL A 249 -5.88 5.29 -3.24
C VAL A 249 -5.38 6.24 -4.32
N GLU A 250 -6.18 6.38 -5.37
CA GLU A 250 -5.99 7.37 -6.44
C GLU A 250 -7.35 8.00 -6.74
N VAL A 251 -7.34 9.30 -7.00
CA VAL A 251 -8.48 10.08 -7.45
C VAL A 251 -8.22 10.54 -8.88
N SER A 252 -9.21 10.38 -9.77
CA SER A 252 -9.17 10.84 -11.15
C SER A 252 -10.50 11.52 -11.53
N PRO A 253 -10.51 12.41 -12.52
CA PRO A 253 -11.74 12.98 -13.08
C PRO A 253 -12.54 11.95 -13.91
#